data_AF-A0A3N0WW91-F1
#
_entry.id   AF-A0A3N0WW91-F1
#
_cell.length_a   1.000
_cell.length_b   1.000
_cell.length_c   1.000
_cell.angle_alpha   90.00
_cell.angle_beta   90.00
_cell.angle_gamma   90.00
#
_symmetry.space_group_name_H-M   'P 1'
#
loop_
_entity.id
_entity.type
_entity.pdbx_description
1 polymer ?
#
loop_
_entity_poly.entity_id
_entity_poly.type
_entity_poly.pdbx_seq_one_letter_code
_entity_poly.pdbx_strand_id
1 'polypeptide(L)' 'MDSERYLRNLIIYIHRNSLDIGIAVTNYEYSSYKSIISNQKTVLKSKEVISYFDDDENFKLCHKERVDLDSF' A
#
# COMPACT_ATOMS: atom_id res chain seq x y z
N MET A 1 -18.44 10.12 1.18
CA MET A 1 -17.24 9.29 0.96
C MET A 1 -17.10 8.37 2.14
N ASP A 2 -16.89 7.08 1.91
CA ASP A 2 -16.65 6.10 2.98
C ASP A 2 -15.23 6.30 3.57
N SER A 3 -15.09 6.33 4.89
CA SER A 3 -13.81 6.57 5.57
C SER A 3 -12.79 5.48 5.25
N GLU A 4 -13.24 4.25 5.01
CA GLU A 4 -12.37 3.14 4.63
C GLU A 4 -11.82 3.31 3.20
N ARG A 5 -12.67 3.67 2.23
CA ARG A 5 -12.23 3.96 0.84
C ARG A 5 -11.17 5.07 0.83
N TYR A 6 -11.38 6.11 1.63
CA TYR A 6 -10.39 7.19 1.77
C TYR A 6 -9.06 6.68 2.34
N LEU A 7 -9.11 5.89 3.43
CA LEU A 7 -7.90 5.32 4.04
C LEU A 7 -7.12 4.43 3.06
N ARG A 8 -7.81 3.53 2.34
CA ARG A 8 -7.20 2.66 1.32
C ARG A 8 -6.49 3.47 0.24
N ASN A 9 -7.17 4.49 -0.29
CA ASN A 9 -6.59 5.38 -1.30
C ASN A 9 -5.36 6.12 -0.79
N LEU A 10 -5.39 6.61 0.46
CA LEU A 10 -4.25 7.31 1.08
C LEU A 10 -3.04 6.38 1.25
N ILE A 11 -3.24 5.14 1.70
CA ILE A 11 -2.18 4.12 1.82
C ILE A 11 -1.55 3.85 0.45
N ILE A 12 -2.38 3.63 -0.58
CA ILE A 12 -1.93 3.40 -1.97
C ILE A 12 -1.11 4.58 -2.46
N TYR A 13 -1.60 5.81 -2.28
CA TYR A 13 -0.94 7.03 -2.70
C TYR A 13 0.45 7.17 -2.06
N ILE A 14 0.55 7.05 -0.73
CA ILE A 14 1.82 7.18 0.01
C ILE A 14 2.88 6.20 -0.50
N HIS A 15 2.52 4.93 -0.70
CA HIS A 15 3.46 3.93 -1.19
C HIS A 15 3.85 4.19 -2.66
N ARG A 16 2.90 4.61 -3.50
CA ARG A 16 3.13 4.91 -4.92
C ARG A 16 3.93 6.19 -5.17
N ASN A 17 4.11 7.08 -4.19
CA ASN A 17 5.00 8.25 -4.31
C ASN A 17 6.43 7.87 -4.75
N SER A 18 6.89 6.67 -4.40
CA SER A 18 8.20 6.15 -4.83
C SER A 18 8.31 5.98 -6.36
N LEU A 19 7.19 5.68 -7.03
CA LEU A 19 7.15 5.49 -8.48
C LEU A 19 7.39 6.82 -9.22
N ASP A 20 6.99 7.95 -8.63
CA ASP A 20 7.18 9.27 -9.25
C ASP A 20 8.65 9.71 -9.27
N ILE A 21 9.49 9.10 -8.43
CA ILE A 21 10.95 9.23 -8.45
C ILE A 21 11.64 8.02 -9.09
N GLY A 22 10.89 7.14 -9.77
CA GLY A 22 11.43 5.99 -10.51
C GLY A 22 11.90 4.82 -9.65
N ILE A 23 11.48 4.74 -8.39
CA ILE A 23 11.83 3.64 -7.47
C ILE A 23 10.62 2.72 -7.29
N ALA A 24 10.80 1.42 -7.51
CA ALA A 24 9.75 0.44 -7.23
C ALA A 24 9.34 0.47 -5.75
N VAL A 25 8.05 0.32 -5.45
CA VAL A 25 7.52 0.31 -4.07
C VAL A 25 8.23 -0.70 -3.16
N THR A 26 8.68 -1.83 -3.71
CA THR A 26 9.45 -2.87 -3.01
C THR A 26 10.87 -2.45 -2.62
N ASN A 27 11.43 -1.47 -3.33
CA ASN A 27 12.81 -1.01 -3.20
C ASN A 27 12.91 0.34 -2.46
N TYR A 28 11.77 0.95 -2.09
CA TYR A 28 11.76 2.25 -1.44
C TYR A 28 11.82 2.11 0.09
N GLU A 29 12.99 2.38 0.66
CA GLU A 29 13.28 2.20 2.09
C GLU A 29 12.51 3.16 3.01
N TYR A 30 12.04 4.29 2.49
CA TYR A 30 11.36 5.32 3.28
C TYR A 30 9.83 5.14 3.28
N SER A 31 9.36 3.90 3.26
CA SER A 31 7.95 3.55 3.36
C SER A 31 7.73 2.32 4.22
N SER A 32 6.52 2.19 4.77
CA SER A 32 6.10 0.99 5.50
C SER A 32 5.80 -0.22 4.61
N TYR A 33 5.79 -0.07 3.28
CA TYR A 33 5.39 -1.13 2.35
C TYR A 33 6.16 -2.44 2.61
N LYS A 34 7.50 -2.35 2.69
CA LYS A 34 8.37 -3.52 2.93
C LYS A 34 8.10 -4.16 4.30
N SER A 35 7.90 -3.35 5.34
CA SER A 35 7.58 -3.83 6.69
C SER A 35 6.21 -4.50 6.79
N ILE A 36 5.24 -4.07 5.98
CA ILE A 36 3.90 -4.67 5.92
C ILE A 36 3.98 -6.06 5.28
N ILE A 37 4.67 -6.20 4.15
CA ILE A 37 4.75 -7.47 3.41
C ILE A 37 5.74 -8.49 4.00
N SER A 38 6.73 -8.05 4.79
CA SER A 38 7.78 -8.93 5.32
C SER A 38 7.32 -9.81 6.49
N ASN A 39 6.09 -9.61 6.98
CA ASN A 39 5.53 -10.28 8.16
C ASN A 39 6.44 -10.19 9.40
N GLN A 40 7.34 -9.21 9.45
CA GLN A 40 8.23 -8.98 10.57
C GLN A 40 7.45 -8.42 11.76
N LYS A 41 7.87 -8.78 12.98
CA LYS A 41 7.26 -8.25 14.20
C LYS A 41 7.66 -6.78 14.38
N THR A 42 6.80 -5.89 13.94
CA THR A 42 6.94 -4.44 14.06
C THR A 42 5.88 -3.86 15.00
N VAL A 43 6.05 -2.61 15.44
CA VAL A 43 4.98 -1.87 16.15
C VAL A 43 3.80 -1.53 15.20
N LEU A 44 4.06 -1.54 13.88
CA LEU A 44 3.02 -1.43 12.86
C LEU A 44 2.03 -2.58 12.94
N LYS A 45 0.75 -2.25 12.79
CA LYS A 45 -0.35 -3.20 12.74
C LYS A 45 -0.51 -3.78 11.33
N SER A 46 0.52 -4.44 10.79
CA SER A 46 0.55 -4.91 9.40
C SER A 46 -0.67 -5.79 9.03
N LYS A 47 -1.15 -6.62 9.96
CA LYS A 47 -2.37 -7.44 9.76
C LYS A 47 -3.65 -6.60 9.62
N GLU A 48 -3.78 -5.54 10.42
CA GLU A 48 -4.92 -4.62 10.32
C GLU A 48 -4.86 -3.89 8.98
N VAL A 49 -3.67 -3.40 8.59
CA VAL A 49 -3.48 -2.75 7.29
C VAL A 49 -3.85 -3.69 6.13
N ILE A 50 -3.36 -4.93 6.15
CA ILE A 50 -3.67 -5.93 5.11
C ILE A 50 -5.16 -6.25 5.07
N SER A 51 -5.88 -6.25 6.20
CA SER A 51 -7.31 -6.54 6.23
C SER A 51 -8.18 -5.54 5.46
N TYR A 52 -7.71 -4.30 5.25
CA TYR A 52 -8.37 -3.34 4.35
C TYR A 52 -8.22 -3.67 2.86
N PHE A 53 -7.42 -4.68 2.53
CA PHE A 53 -7.15 -5.14 1.17
C PHE A 53 -7.46 -6.64 1.02
N ASP A 54 -8.26 -7.23 1.90
CA ASP A 54 -8.58 -8.65 1.98
C ASP A 54 -7.39 -9.56 2.36
N ASP A 55 -6.33 -9.56 1.55
CA ASP A 55 -5.14 -10.40 1.73
C ASP A 55 -3.84 -9.72 1.24
N ASP A 56 -2.70 -10.40 1.42
CA ASP A 56 -1.41 -9.85 1.05
C ASP A 56 -1.18 -9.79 -0.47
N GLU A 57 -1.85 -10.65 -1.25
CA GLU A 57 -1.77 -10.66 -2.71
C GLU A 57 -2.47 -9.42 -3.28
N ASN A 58 -3.68 -9.14 -2.80
CA ASN A 58 -4.46 -7.95 -3.12
C ASN A 58 -3.77 -6.67 -2.65
N PHE A 59 -3.17 -6.66 -1.44
CA PHE A 59 -2.32 -5.55 -1.00
C PHE A 59 -1.19 -5.28 -1.99
N LYS A 60 -0.43 -6.31 -2.40
CA LYS A 60 0.66 -6.13 -3.38
C LYS A 60 0.14 -5.64 -4.74
N LEU A 61 -0.99 -6.18 -5.20
CA LEU A 61 -1.59 -5.84 -6.50
C LEU A 61 -2.00 -4.36 -6.56
N CYS A 62 -2.70 -3.85 -5.55
CA CYS A 62 -3.15 -2.45 -5.48
C CYS A 62 -2.00 -1.43 -5.50
N HIS A 63 -0.79 -1.85 -5.12
CA HIS A 63 0.41 -1.00 -5.11
C HIS A 63 1.30 -1.16 -6.35
N LYS A 64 1.04 -2.17 -7.21
CA LYS A 64 1.85 -2.50 -8.38
C LYS A 64 1.44 -1.72 -9.63
N GLU A 65 0.13 -1.54 -9.83
CA GLU A 65 -0.38 -0.87 -11.02
C GLU A 65 -0.63 0.61 -10.76
N ARG A 66 -0.33 1.45 -11.76
CA ARG A 66 -0.98 2.77 -11.84
C ARG A 66 -2.46 2.53 -12.16
N VAL A 67 -3.24 2.10 -11.18
CA VAL A 67 -4.70 2.15 -11.27
C VAL A 67 -5.05 3.61 -11.43
N ASP A 68 -5.65 3.94 -12.56
CA ASP A 68 -6.18 5.26 -12.84
C ASP A 68 -7.41 5.46 -11.96
N LEU A 69 -7.26 6.24 -10.88
CA LEU A 69 -8.28 6.37 -9.82
C LEU A 69 -9.58 7.04 -10.32
N ASP A 70 -9.54 7.62 -11.53
CA ASP A 70 -10.67 8.25 -12.20
C ASP A 70 -11.59 7.24 -12.92
N SER A 71 -11.26 5.95 -12.89
CA SER A 71 -12.05 4.89 -13.53
C SER A 71 -13.09 4.17 -12.64
N PHE A 72 -13.37 4.69 -11.43
CA PHE A 72 -14.37 4.13 -10.47
C PHE A 72 -15.34 5.16 -9.85
#